data_AF-A0A3R9MQQ7-F1
#
_entry.id   AF-A0A3R9MQQ7-F1
#
_cell.length_a   1.000
_cell.length_b   1.000
_cell.length_c   1.000
_cell.angle_alpha   90.00
_cell.angle_beta   90.00
_cell.angle_gamma   90.00
#
_symmetry.space_group_name_H-M   'P 1'
#
loop_
_entity.id
_entity.type
_entity.pdbx_description
1 polymer ?
#
loop_
_entity_poly.entity_id
_entity_poly.type
_entity_poly.pdbx_seq_one_letter_code
_entity_poly.pdbx_strand_id
1 'polypeptide(L)' 'MVTFKFMEDKAGQLKIHSTISKKARGAFLTALIEGQVQTVDQARKLRFAGFDYRPDLSSDLELVFVKQV' A
#
# COMPACT_ATOMS: atom_id res chain seq x y z
N MET A 1 -10.24 7.66 10.93
CA MET A 1 -10.34 7.03 9.60
C MET A 1 -8.95 6.59 9.19
N VAL A 2 -8.75 5.33 8.80
CA VAL A 2 -7.43 4.83 8.36
C VAL A 2 -7.21 5.22 6.90
N THR A 3 -6.01 5.71 6.59
CA THR A 3 -5.61 6.15 5.25
C THR A 3 -4.54 5.22 4.70
N PHE A 4 -4.69 4.82 3.44
CA PHE A 4 -3.70 4.02 2.72
C PHE A 4 -2.99 4.87 1.68
N LYS A 5 -1.65 4.96 1.76
CA LYS A 5 -0.82 5.64 0.79
C LYS A 5 -0.02 4.63 -0.03
N PHE A 6 0.12 4.93 -1.31
CA PHE A 6 0.84 4.10 -2.27
C PHE A 6 1.92 4.93 -2.94
N MET A 7 3.17 4.49 -2.84
CA MET A 7 4.35 5.17 -3.39
C MET A 7 5.14 4.22 -4.28
N GLU A 8 5.90 4.76 -5.22
CA GLU A 8 6.97 4.02 -5.89
C GLU A 8 8.31 4.50 -5.36
N ASP A 9 9.22 3.56 -5.12
CA ASP A 9 10.62 3.83 -4.85
C ASP A 9 11.38 3.65 -6.15
N LYS A 10 11.92 4.75 -6.66
CA LYS A 10 12.75 4.76 -7.86
C LYS A 10 14.15 5.21 -7.48
N ALA A 11 15.09 4.27 -7.40
CA ALA A 11 16.48 4.51 -7.03
C ALA A 11 16.63 5.26 -5.68
N GLY A 12 15.84 4.90 -4.67
CA GLY A 12 15.86 5.52 -3.33
C GLY A 12 15.01 6.78 -3.21
N GLN A 13 14.35 7.22 -4.28
CA GLN A 13 13.40 8.33 -4.24
C GLN A 13 11.96 7.83 -4.22
N LEU A 14 11.27 8.10 -3.11
CA LEU A 14 9.84 7.84 -2.96
C LEU A 14 9.03 8.89 -3.74
N LYS A 15 8.15 8.43 -4.63
CA LYS A 15 7.27 9.27 -5.44
C LYS A 15 5.83 8.82 -5.36
N ILE A 16 4.92 9.81 -5.33
CA ILE A 16 3.48 9.61 -5.41
C ILE A 16 2.99 10.28 -6.70
N HIS A 17 2.32 9.51 -7.55
CA HIS A 17 1.67 10.03 -8.74
C HIS A 17 0.26 9.46 -8.87
N SER A 18 -0.66 10.27 -9.40
CA SER A 18 -2.09 9.95 -9.49
C SER A 18 -2.39 8.60 -10.16
N THR A 19 -1.64 8.24 -11.20
CA THR A 19 -1.82 6.97 -11.93
C THR A 19 -1.47 5.76 -11.05
N ILE A 20 -0.35 5.84 -10.32
CA ILE A 20 0.10 4.79 -9.39
C ILE A 20 -0.94 4.61 -8.29
N SER A 21 -1.34 5.70 -7.63
CA SER A 21 -2.29 5.61 -6.53
C SER A 21 -3.66 5.10 -6.96
N LYS A 22 -4.12 5.40 -8.18
CA LYS A 22 -5.40 4.86 -8.70
C LYS A 22 -5.31 3.36 -8.97
N LYS A 23 -4.25 2.91 -9.64
CA LYS A 23 -4.02 1.48 -9.91
C LYS A 23 -3.80 0.68 -8.63
N ALA A 24 -2.98 1.19 -7.72
CA ALA A 24 -2.67 0.56 -6.44
C ALA A 24 -3.93 0.39 -5.58
N ARG A 25 -4.82 1.41 -5.54
CA ARG A 25 -6.10 1.29 -4.82
C ARG A 25 -6.98 0.15 -5.33
N GLY A 26 -7.11 0.00 -6.65
CA GLY A 26 -7.88 -1.10 -7.24
C GLY A 26 -7.27 -2.46 -6.89
N ALA A 27 -5.97 -2.62 -7.11
CA ALA A 27 -5.27 -3.87 -6.77
C ALA A 27 -5.30 -4.19 -5.26
N PHE A 28 -5.19 -3.16 -4.42
CA PHE A 28 -5.28 -3.30 -2.98
C PHE A 28 -6.67 -3.76 -2.54
N LEU A 29 -7.73 -3.16 -3.09
CA LEU A 29 -9.10 -3.59 -2.82
C LEU A 29 -9.34 -5.04 -3.22
N THR A 30 -8.86 -5.45 -4.40
CA THR A 30 -8.91 -6.86 -4.84
C THR A 30 -8.21 -7.78 -3.84
N ALA A 31 -6.99 -7.44 -3.43
CA ALA A 31 -6.23 -8.25 -2.46
C ALA A 31 -6.90 -8.33 -1.08
N LEU A 32 -7.54 -7.25 -0.62
CA LEU A 32 -8.33 -7.25 0.62
C LEU A 32 -9.51 -8.23 0.54
N ILE A 33 -10.24 -8.21 -0.58
CA ILE A 33 -11.41 -9.07 -0.80
C ILE A 33 -10.99 -10.54 -0.92
N GLU A 34 -10.00 -10.84 -1.76
CA GLU A 34 -9.50 -12.20 -1.98
C GLU A 34 -8.88 -12.80 -0.72
N GLY A 35 -8.14 -11.99 0.05
CA GLY A 35 -7.56 -12.40 1.33
C GLY A 35 -8.54 -12.40 2.51
N GLN A 36 -9.82 -12.05 2.27
CA GLN A 36 -10.86 -11.90 3.29
C GLN A 36 -10.38 -11.08 4.51
N VAL A 37 -9.66 -10.00 4.25
CA VAL A 37 -9.02 -9.17 5.28
C VAL A 37 -10.10 -8.42 6.05
N GLN A 38 -10.14 -8.61 7.37
CA GLN A 38 -11.13 -7.98 8.26
C GLN A 38 -10.53 -6.97 9.23
N THR A 39 -9.19 -6.93 9.35
CA THR A 39 -8.51 -6.06 10.31
C THR A 39 -7.36 -5.28 9.67
N VAL A 40 -7.04 -4.13 10.26
CA VAL A 40 -5.92 -3.29 9.81
C VAL A 40 -4.59 -4.03 9.95
N ASP A 41 -4.42 -4.86 10.99
CA ASP A 41 -3.21 -5.67 11.18
C ASP A 41 -3.00 -6.68 10.05
N GLN A 42 -4.08 -7.34 9.60
CA GLN A 42 -4.02 -8.21 8.44
C GLN A 42 -3.68 -7.44 7.16
N ALA A 43 -4.22 -6.22 6.99
CA ALA A 43 -3.89 -5.38 5.84
C ALA A 43 -2.39 -5.02 5.78
N ARG A 44 -1.72 -4.82 6.93
CA ARG A 44 -0.26 -4.58 6.99
C ARG A 44 0.58 -5.74 6.46
N LYS A 45 0.01 -6.95 6.40
CA LYS A 45 0.69 -8.17 5.90
C LYS A 45 0.45 -8.41 4.41
N LEU A 46 -0.39 -7.60 3.76
CA LEU A 46 -0.69 -7.75 2.34
C LEU A 46 0.50 -7.37 1.46
N ARG A 47 0.65 -8.13 0.38
CA ARG A 47 1.53 -7.85 -0.75
C ARG A 47 0.71 -7.98 -2.03
N PHE A 48 0.76 -6.98 -2.89
CA PHE A 48 -0.08 -6.94 -4.09
C PHE A 48 0.57 -6.06 -5.16
N ALA A 49 0.52 -6.45 -6.42
CA ALA A 49 1.03 -5.65 -7.54
C ALA A 49 2.46 -5.07 -7.36
N GLY A 50 3.32 -5.76 -6.59
CA GLY A 50 4.67 -5.32 -6.24
C GLY A 50 4.77 -4.29 -5.11
N PHE A 51 3.66 -3.96 -4.44
CA PHE A 51 3.61 -3.13 -3.25
C PHE A 51 3.78 -3.95 -1.98
N ASP A 52 4.62 -3.45 -1.09
CA ASP A 52 4.86 -3.99 0.26
C ASP A 52 4.63 -2.91 1.31
N TYR A 53 4.12 -3.31 2.47
CA TYR A 53 3.94 -2.42 3.61
C TYR A 53 5.30 -1.93 4.16
N ARG A 54 5.40 -0.62 4.43
CA ARG A 54 6.61 0.01 5.00
C ARG A 54 6.32 0.57 6.39
N PRO A 55 6.68 -0.16 7.46
CA PRO A 55 6.39 0.26 8.83
C PRO A 55 7.13 1.55 9.22
N ASP A 56 8.32 1.77 8.68
CA ASP A 56 9.14 2.97 8.93
C ASP A 56 8.55 4.25 8.34
N LEU A 57 7.67 4.13 7.35
CA LEU A 57 6.94 5.26 6.74
C LEU A 57 5.49 5.36 7.25
N SER A 58 5.06 4.42 8.08
CA SER A 58 3.66 4.29 8.50
C SER A 58 3.45 4.79 9.93
N SER A 59 2.19 5.12 10.23
CA SER A 59 1.70 5.43 11.56
C SER A 59 0.43 4.63 11.85
N ASP A 60 -0.17 4.83 13.02
CA ASP A 60 -1.39 4.12 13.42
C ASP A 60 -2.58 4.37 12.49
N LEU A 61 -2.64 5.58 11.91
CA LEU A 61 -3.75 5.99 11.04
C LEU A 61 -3.37 6.10 9.57
N GLU A 62 -2.09 5.95 9.23
CA GLU A 62 -1.59 6.04 7.85
C GLU A 62 -0.68 4.85 7.54
N LEU A 63 -1.14 3.98 6.65
CA LEU A 63 -0.38 2.81 6.21
C LEU A 63 0.20 3.08 4.82
N VAL A 64 1.52 3.04 4.73
CA VAL A 64 2.25 3.29 3.49
C VAL A 64 2.69 1.97 2.87
N PHE A 65 2.34 1.81 1.60
CA PHE A 65 2.76 0.71 0.76
C PHE A 65 3.66 1.24 -0.35
N VAL A 66 4.80 0.59 -0.56
CA VAL A 66 5.82 1.03 -1.51
C VAL A 66 6.08 -0.07 -2.52
N LYS A 67 6.09 0.30 -3.79
CA LYS A 67 6.52 -0.56 -4.88
C LYS A 67 7.91 -0.17 -5.36
N GLN A 68 8.82 -1.13 -5.47
CA GLN A 68 10.14 -0.91 -6.05
C GLN A 68 10.04 -0.87 -7.59
N VAL A 69 10.61 0.16 -8.22
CA VAL A 69 10.55 0.43 -9.67
C VAL A 69 11.90 0.75 -10.27
#